data_AF-A0A451BWA3-F1
#
_entry.id   AF-A0A451BWA3-F1
#
_cell.length_a   1.000
_cell.length_b   1.000
_cell.length_c   1.000
_cell.angle_alpha   90.00
_cell.angle_beta   90.00
_cell.angle_gamma   90.00
#
_symmetry.space_group_name_H-M   'P 1'
#
loop_
_entity.id
_entity.type
_entity.pdbx_description
1 polymer ?
#
loop_
_entity_poly.entity_id
_entity_poly.type
_entity_poly.pdbx_seq_one_letter_code
_entity_poly.pdbx_strand_id
1 'polypeptide(L)' 'MPGNEKIPNGKVLIVDDEHDVAEEFGIALESKGYRVELAYSGEEAWVLRLALFRG' A
#
# COMPACT_ATOMS: atom_id res chain seq x y z
N MET A 1 27.44 10.60 0.74
CA MET A 1 26.74 9.33 1.00
C MET A 1 25.27 9.66 1.16
N PRO A 2 24.33 9.09 0.39
CA PRO A 2 22.93 9.14 0.79
C PRO A 2 22.88 8.42 2.15
N GLY A 3 22.69 9.07 3.28
CA GLY A 3 21.71 10.10 3.61
C GLY A 3 20.71 9.37 4.49
N ASN A 4 20.76 9.61 5.80
CA ASN A 4 20.06 8.90 6.88
C ASN A 4 18.51 9.04 6.81
N GLU A 5 17.91 8.72 5.67
CA GLU A 5 16.46 8.81 5.46
C GLU A 5 15.82 7.62 6.17
N LYS A 6 14.93 7.92 7.14
CA LYS A 6 14.17 6.88 7.85
C LYS A 6 13.34 6.12 6.81
N ILE A 7 13.62 4.83 6.65
CA ILE A 7 12.76 3.94 5.88
C ILE A 7 11.36 3.99 6.53
N PRO A 8 10.32 4.44 5.81
CA PRO A 8 8.97 4.51 6.34
C PRO A 8 8.48 3.11 6.73
N ASN A 9 8.22 2.85 8.01
CA ASN A 9 7.64 1.57 8.48
C ASN A 9 6.10 1.62 8.48
N GLY A 10 5.51 2.34 7.53
CA GLY A 10 4.06 2.50 7.40
C GLY A 10 3.43 1.37 6.62
N LYS A 11 2.19 1.01 6.97
CA LYS A 11 1.31 0.23 6.11
C LYS A 11 0.46 1.19 5.28
N VAL A 12 0.33 0.93 3.98
CA VAL A 12 -0.47 1.71 3.03
C VAL A 12 -1.49 0.78 2.38
N LEU A 13 -2.74 1.22 2.25
CA LEU A 13 -3.76 0.57 1.45
C LEU A 13 -4.05 1.48 0.26
N ILE A 14 -3.79 1.01 -0.95
CA ILE A 14 -4.15 1.69 -2.20
C ILE A 14 -5.51 1.14 -2.64
N VAL A 15 -6.42 2.05 -3.02
CA VAL A 15 -7.74 1.72 -3.54
C VAL A 15 -7.95 2.46 -4.84
N ASP A 16 -7.93 1.74 -5.96
CA ASP A 16 -8.08 2.30 -7.30
C ASP A 16 -8.65 1.21 -8.21
N ASP A 17 -9.67 1.52 -9.02
CA ASP A 17 -10.34 0.58 -9.91
C ASP A 17 -9.52 0.26 -11.18
N GLU A 18 -8.49 1.06 -11.47
CA GLU A 18 -7.55 0.79 -12.56
C GLU A 18 -6.33 -0.01 -12.06
N HIS A 19 -6.32 -1.31 -12.37
CA HIS A 19 -5.33 -2.28 -11.88
C HIS A 19 -3.89 -1.87 -12.14
N ASP A 20 -3.56 -1.52 -13.39
CA ASP A 20 -2.19 -1.19 -13.80
C ASP A 20 -1.66 0.03 -13.01
N VAL A 21 -2.51 1.02 -12.77
CA VAL A 21 -2.18 2.24 -12.01
C VAL A 21 -1.94 1.92 -10.54
N ALA A 22 -2.80 1.11 -9.93
CA ALA A 22 -2.64 0.67 -8.54
C ALA A 22 -1.34 -0.12 -8.33
N GLU A 23 -1.01 -1.02 -9.26
CA GLU A 23 0.22 -1.83 -9.22
C GLU A 23 1.47 -0.97 -9.38
N GLU A 24 1.47 -0.01 -10.32
CA GLU A 24 2.58 0.94 -10.50
C GLU A 24 2.86 1.74 -9.22
N PHE A 25 1.81 2.25 -8.56
CA PHE A 25 1.96 2.95 -7.29
C PHE A 25 2.42 2.02 -6.17
N GLY A 26 1.93 0.77 -6.15
CA GLY A 26 2.36 -0.25 -5.20
C GLY A 26 3.86 -0.48 -5.26
N ILE A 27 4.39 -0.78 -6.45
CA ILE A 27 5.82 -0.97 -6.70
C ILE A 27 6.63 0.27 -6.27
N ALA A 28 6.14 1.46 -6.62
CA ALA A 28 6.82 2.71 -6.27
C ALA A 28 6.91 2.94 -4.74
N LEU A 29 5.87 2.59 -3.99
CA LEU A 29 5.85 2.74 -2.53
C LEU A 29 6.63 1.62 -1.82
N GLU A 30 6.53 0.38 -2.29
CA GLU A 30 7.33 -0.73 -1.77
C GLU A 30 8.82 -0.50 -1.95
N SER A 31 9.25 0.06 -3.10
CA SER A 31 10.66 0.43 -3.33
C SER A 31 11.18 1.49 -2.35
N LYS A 32 10.27 2.25 -1.72
CA LYS A 32 10.57 3.23 -0.67
C LYS A 32 10.49 2.63 0.74
N GLY A 33 10.12 1.36 0.88
CA GLY A 33 10.10 0.61 2.14
C GLY A 33 8.74 0.55 2.85
N TYR A 34 7.67 1.01 2.22
CA TYR A 34 6.31 0.84 2.74
C TYR A 34 5.85 -0.62 2.58
N ARG A 35 4.92 -1.05 3.44
CA ARG A 35 4.13 -2.26 3.21
C ARG A 35 2.82 -1.87 2.55
N VAL A 36 2.59 -2.33 1.32
CA VAL A 36 1.42 -1.94 0.53
C VAL A 36 0.44 -3.11 0.42
N GLU A 37 -0.85 -2.81 0.52
CA GLU A 37 -1.96 -3.69 0.18
C GLU A 37 -2.77 -3.00 -0.93
N LEU A 38 -3.25 -3.76 -1.90
CA LEU A 38 -4.03 -3.25 -3.03
C LEU A 38 -5.48 -3.72 -2.94
N ALA A 39 -6.41 -2.83 -3.23
CA ALA A 39 -7.81 -3.13 -3.49
C ALA A 39 -8.27 -2.44 -4.77
N TYR A 40 -9.06 -3.15 -5.57
CA TYR A 40 -9.56 -2.65 -6.85
C TYR A 40 -11.03 -2.21 -6.78
N SER A 41 -11.59 -2.21 -5.56
CA SER A 41 -12.94 -1.72 -5.26
C SER A 41 -13.04 -1.29 -3.80
N GLY A 42 -14.09 -0.53 -3.47
CA GLY A 42 -14.38 -0.16 -2.09
C GLY A 42 -14.70 -1.37 -1.21
N GLU A 43 -15.36 -2.38 -1.76
CA GLU A 43 -15.70 -3.63 -1.09
C GLU A 43 -14.44 -4.43 -0.73
N GLU A 44 -13.50 -4.58 -1.67
CA GLU A 44 -12.20 -5.21 -1.40
C GLU A 44 -11.43 -4.44 -0.33
N ALA A 45 -11.39 -3.11 -0.44
CA ALA A 45 -10.73 -2.25 0.53
C ALA A 45 -11.33 -2.41 1.93
N TRP A 46 -12.66 -2.55 2.01
CA TRP A 46 -13.37 -2.78 3.26
C TRP A 46 -13.00 -4.13 3.89
N VAL A 47 -12.95 -5.20 3.10
CA VAL A 47 -12.54 -6.53 3.57
C VAL A 47 -11.09 -6.51 4.08
N LEU A 48 -10.17 -5.90 3.34
CA LEU A 48 -8.78 -5.76 3.76
C LEU A 48 -8.65 -4.93 5.03
N ARG A 49 -9.41 -3.82 5.16
CA ARG A 49 -9.44 -2.99 6.37
C ARG A 49 -9.88 -3.78 7.60
N LEU A 50 -10.84 -4.69 7.45
CA LEU A 50 -11.27 -5.55 8.55
C LEU A 50 -10.21 -6.58 8.93
N ALA A 51 -9.49 -7.15 7.96
CA ALA A 51 -8.39 -8.08 8.22
C ALA A 51 -7.19 -7.41 8.92
N LEU A 52 -6.85 -6.18 8.52
CA LEU A 52 -5.66 -5.47 9.00
C LEU A 52 -5.78 -4.91 10.43
N PHE A 53 -7.00 -4.72 10.95
CA PHE A 53 -7.26 -4.03 12.22
C PHE A 53 -7.85 -4.93 13.32
N ARG A 54 -7.78 -6.25 13.14
CA ARG A 54 -8.02 -7.23 14.21
C ARG A 54 -6.77 -7.62 15.00
N GLY A 55 -5.68 -6.86 14.86
CA GLY A 55 -4.44 -7.00 15.62
C GLY A 55 -4.36 -5.99 16.76
#